data_AF-A0A849IHI6-F1
#
_entry.id   AF-A0A849IHI6-F1
#
_cell.length_a   1.000
_cell.length_b   1.000
_cell.length_c   1.000
_cell.angle_alpha   90.00
_cell.angle_beta   90.00
_cell.angle_gamma   90.00
#
_symmetry.space_group_name_H-M   'P 1'
#
loop_
_entity.id
_entity.type
_entity.pdbx_description
1 polymer ?
#
loop_
_entity_poly.entity_id
_entity_poly.type
_entity_poly.pdbx_seq_one_letter_code
_entity_poly.pdbx_strand_id
1 'polypeptide(L)' 'MNQRHCTCGAEADVRRTTRRAKDGREEIIYRVACPVCGQLGPAVPLGEMSEEDAIAAATLAWNEMYVQLRS' A
#
# COMPACT_ATOMS: atom_id res chain seq x y z
N MET A 1 -7.89 11.24 -10.32
CA MET A 1 -6.98 11.54 -9.18
C MET A 1 -7.28 10.52 -8.09
N ASN A 2 -6.51 9.44 -7.99
CA ASN A 2 -6.65 8.48 -6.89
C ASN A 2 -5.97 9.07 -5.65
N GLN A 3 -6.73 9.88 -4.91
CA GLN A 3 -6.23 10.57 -3.72
C GLN A 3 -5.88 9.54 -2.63
N ARG A 4 -4.62 9.54 -2.20
CA ARG A 4 -4.08 8.71 -1.11
C ARG A 4 -3.76 9.60 0.08
N HIS A 5 -4.77 10.24 0.65
CA HIS A 5 -4.53 11.14 1.77
C HIS A 5 -4.13 10.36 3.03
N CYS A 6 -3.22 10.93 3.80
CA CYS A 6 -2.86 10.45 5.13
C CYS A 6 -3.54 11.30 6.22
N THR A 7 -3.75 10.73 7.39
CA THR A 7 -4.27 11.44 8.57
C THR A 7 -3.36 12.59 9.02
N CYS A 8 -2.08 12.56 8.68
CA CYS A 8 -1.16 13.68 8.91
C CYS A 8 -1.32 14.86 7.93
N GLY A 9 -2.24 14.76 6.95
CA GLY A 9 -2.51 15.81 5.96
C GLY A 9 -1.65 15.74 4.70
N ALA A 10 -0.65 14.84 4.63
CA ALA A 10 0.16 14.64 3.44
C ALA A 10 -0.48 13.67 2.43
N GLU A 11 -0.04 13.75 1.18
CA GLU A 11 -0.30 12.72 0.18
C GLU A 11 0.66 11.54 0.38
N ALA A 12 0.10 10.33 0.39
CA ALA A 12 0.83 9.08 0.47
C ALA A 12 1.04 8.48 -0.92
N ASP A 13 2.09 7.68 -1.05
CA ASP A 13 2.53 7.15 -2.33
C ASP A 13 2.64 5.62 -2.29
N VAL A 14 2.53 4.98 -3.46
CA VAL A 14 2.62 3.51 -3.56
C VAL A 14 4.08 3.11 -3.65
N ARG A 15 4.52 2.26 -2.71
CA ARG A 15 5.86 1.70 -2.69
C ARG A 15 5.84 0.24 -3.10
N ARG A 16 6.71 -0.10 -4.04
CA ARG A 16 7.10 -1.46 -4.39
C ARG A 16 8.27 -1.89 -3.51
N THR A 17 8.14 -3.03 -2.86
CA THR A 17 9.20 -3.63 -2.02
C THR A 17 9.31 -5.11 -2.31
N THR A 18 10.49 -5.69 -2.16
CA THR A 18 10.67 -7.14 -2.21
C THR A 18 10.66 -7.66 -0.78
N ARG A 19 9.84 -8.67 -0.49
CA ARG A 19 9.84 -9.40 0.77
C ARG A 19 10.32 -10.82 0.51
N ARG A 20 11.17 -11.35 1.39
CA ARG A 20 11.50 -12.77 1.38
C ARG A 20 10.51 -13.53 2.25
N ALA A 21 9.75 -14.42 1.65
CA ALA A 21 8.80 -15.29 2.33
C ALA A 21 9.52 -16.38 3.13
N LYS A 22 8.79 -17.03 4.04
CA LYS A 22 9.34 -18.06 4.93
C LYS A 22 9.82 -19.32 4.19
N ASP A 23 9.28 -19.59 3.01
CA ASP A 23 9.72 -20.65 2.11
C ASP A 23 10.99 -20.29 1.31
N GLY A 24 11.56 -19.10 1.58
CA GLY A 24 12.76 -18.60 0.94
C GLY A 24 12.52 -17.91 -0.39
N ARG A 25 11.30 -17.89 -0.91
CA ARG A 25 10.95 -17.20 -2.16
C ARG A 25 10.90 -15.69 -1.96
N GLU A 26 11.25 -14.95 -2.99
CA GLU A 26 11.06 -13.50 -3.01
C GLU A 26 9.70 -13.17 -3.63
N GLU A 27 8.92 -12.35 -2.94
CA GLU A 27 7.64 -11.83 -3.40
C GLU A 27 7.72 -10.30 -3.52
N ILE A 28 7.13 -9.76 -4.59
CA ILE A 28 6.97 -8.32 -4.74
C ILE A 28 5.71 -7.92 -3.97
N ILE A 29 5.84 -6.90 -3.14
CA ILE A 29 4.76 -6.32 -2.34
C ILE A 29 4.57 -4.86 -2.76
N TYR A 30 3.33 -4.49 -3.02
CA TYR A 30 2.89 -3.11 -3.14
C TYR A 30 2.19 -2.67 -1.86
N ARG A 31 2.49 -1.47 -1.39
CA ARG A 31 1.73 -0.85 -0.31
C ARG A 31 1.77 0.66 -0.41
N VAL A 32 0.72 1.34 0.06
CA VAL A 32 0.79 2.79 0.24
C VAL A 32 1.62 3.11 1.48
N ALA A 33 2.45 4.16 1.41
CA ALA A 33 3.23 4.66 2.53
C ALA A 33 3.24 6.20 2.53
N CYS A 34 2.99 6.79 3.69
CA CYS A 34 3.14 8.23 3.87
C CYS A 34 4.63 8.59 4.02
N PRO A 35 5.21 9.47 3.18
CA PRO A 35 6.61 9.87 3.29
C PRO A 35 6.87 10.80 4.48
N VAL A 36 5.82 11.37 5.09
CA VAL A 36 5.94 12.37 6.16
C VAL A 36 5.87 11.71 7.54
N CYS A 37 4.76 11.04 7.87
CA CYS A 37 4.60 10.41 9.19
C CYS A 37 5.05 8.95 9.25
N GLY A 38 5.42 8.36 8.10
CA GLY A 38 5.86 6.97 8.02
C GLY A 38 4.75 5.92 8.14
N GLN A 39 3.47 6.32 8.18
CA GLN A 39 2.36 5.37 8.23
C GLN A 39 2.35 4.45 7.00
N LEU A 40 2.13 3.17 7.26
CA LEU A 40 2.20 2.10 6.27
C LEU A 40 0.81 1.51 6.09
N GLY A 41 0.37 1.43 4.84
CA GLY A 41 -0.83 0.72 4.47
C GLY A 41 -0.64 -0.79 4.47
N PRO A 42 -1.74 -1.53 4.25
CA PRO A 42 -1.71 -2.98 4.05
C PRO A 42 -0.72 -3.38 2.96
N ALA A 43 -0.01 -4.49 3.19
CA ALA A 43 0.88 -5.09 2.21
C ALA A 43 0.08 -5.95 1.23
N VAL A 44 0.14 -5.63 -0.07
CA VAL A 44 -0.51 -6.38 -1.16
C VAL A 44 0.56 -7.10 -1.97
N PRO A 45 0.65 -8.44 -1.88
CA PRO A 45 1.53 -9.21 -2.76
C PRO A 45 1.12 -9.10 -4.22
N LEU A 46 2.08 -9.05 -5.13
CA LEU A 46 1.82 -9.08 -6.57
C LEU A 46 1.17 -10.41 -6.97
N GLY A 47 1.71 -11.54 -6.49
CA GLY A 47 1.18 -12.88 -6.81
C GLY A 47 1.06 -13.10 -8.32
N GLU A 48 -0.16 -13.44 -8.76
CA GLU A 48 -0.54 -13.61 -10.18
C GLU A 48 -1.19 -12.35 -10.78
N MET A 49 -1.31 -11.26 -10.02
CA MET A 49 -1.93 -10.01 -10.47
C MET A 49 -1.01 -9.23 -11.40
N SER A 50 -1.60 -8.35 -12.21
CA SER A 50 -0.83 -7.30 -12.87
C SER A 50 -0.32 -6.29 -11.84
N GLU A 51 0.75 -5.56 -12.19
CA GLU A 51 1.25 -4.47 -11.35
C GLU A 51 0.20 -3.38 -11.15
N GLU A 52 -0.57 -3.05 -12.19
CA GLU A 52 -1.65 -2.06 -12.13
C GLU A 52 -2.74 -2.48 -11.14
N ASP A 53 -3.15 -3.74 -11.17
CA ASP A 53 -4.15 -4.28 -10.22
C ASP A 53 -3.62 -4.26 -8.79
N ALA A 54 -2.34 -4.59 -8.58
CA ALA A 54 -1.74 -4.59 -7.25
C ALA A 54 -1.65 -3.17 -6.68
N ILE A 55 -1.31 -2.18 -7.52
CA ILE A 55 -1.29 -0.75 -7.16
C ILE A 55 -2.71 -0.25 -6.83
N ALA A 56 -3.70 -0.65 -7.62
CA ALA A 56 -5.11 -0.31 -7.40
C ALA A 56 -5.62 -0.90 -6.08
N ALA A 57 -5.34 -2.18 -5.83
CA ALA A 57 -5.70 -2.87 -4.59
C ALA A 57 -5.03 -2.24 -3.35
N ALA A 58 -3.73 -1.91 -3.43
CA ALA A 58 -3.03 -1.23 -2.34
C ALA A 58 -3.60 0.17 -2.06
N THR A 59 -4.01 0.88 -3.10
CA THR A 59 -4.64 2.20 -2.99
C THR A 59 -6.04 2.09 -2.36
N LEU A 60 -6.84 1.11 -2.77
CA LEU A 60 -8.17 0.86 -2.19
C LEU A 60 -8.06 0.53 -0.69
N ALA A 61 -7.20 -0.42 -0.34
CA ALA A 61 -7.00 -0.84 1.06
C ALA A 61 -6.50 0.30 1.95
N TRP A 62 -5.66 1.20 1.42
CA TRP A 62 -5.27 2.42 2.13
C TRP A 62 -6.45 3.35 2.40
N ASN A 63 -7.30 3.57 1.40
CA ASN A 63 -8.44 4.46 1.52
C ASN A 63 -9.48 3.91 2.51
N GLU A 64 -9.73 2.60 2.50
CA GLU A 64 -10.60 1.94 3.48
C GLU A 64 -10.05 2.10 4.91
N MET A 65 -8.75 1.86 5.11
CA MET A 65 -8.10 2.09 6.40
C MET A 65 -8.19 3.56 6.83
N TYR A 66 -7.96 4.51 5.92
CA TYR A 66 -8.06 5.94 6.20
C TYR A 66 -9.48 6.35 6.63
N VAL A 67 -10.52 5.81 5.97
CA VAL A 67 -11.92 6.04 6.34
C VAL A 67 -12.20 5.51 7.75
N GLN A 68 -11.76 4.29 8.07
CA GLN A 68 -11.91 3.70 9.41
C GLN A 68 -11.22 4.53 10.51
N LEU A 69 -10.04 5.09 10.23
CA LEU A 69 -9.31 5.93 11.20
C LEU A 69 -9.94 7.31 11.44
N ARG A 70 -10.82 7.77 10.53
CA ARG A 70 -11.53 9.04 10.65
C ARG A 70 -12.97 8.91 11.15
N SER A 71 -13.46 7.69 11.31
CA SER A 71 -14.81 7.36 11.81
C SER A 71 -14.80 7.30 13.33
#